data_AF-A0A8T1VAZ4-F1
#
_entry.id   AF-A0A8T1VAZ4-F1
#
_cell.length_a   1.000
_cell.length_b   1.000
_cell.length_c   1.000
_cell.angle_alpha   90.00
_cell.angle_beta   90.00
_cell.angle_gamma   90.00
#
_symmetry.space_group_name_H-M   'P 1'
#
loop_
_entity.id
_entity.type
_entity.pdbx_description
1 polymer ?
#
loop_
_entity_poly.entity_id
_entity_poly.type
_entity_poly.pdbx_seq_one_letter_code
_entity_poly.pdbx_strand_id
1 'polypeptide(L)'
;MVTQVGRWPRTIGVDVVTWNPDDVKGSRSRDPKSVMLASAAREDRIVLTRDTGLPSRRDAGACFVLSDDECYKQFREVKLQFGLLDQVDARSSRCARCNTDAFSPMDAESARTKMSERLRKKVPASVARFWACDGCGRIYWGGPKYAPSVSSGAEPTPDGRVV
;
A
#
# COMPACT_ATOMS: atom_id res chain seq x y z
N MET A 1 -15.69 1.21 -1.14
CA MET A 1 -15.18 0.01 -1.87
C MET A 1 -13.81 -0.35 -1.27
N VAL A 2 -13.62 -1.58 -0.81
CA VAL A 2 -12.41 -2.05 -0.07
C VAL A 2 -11.10 -1.74 -0.80
N THR A 3 -11.13 -1.73 -2.14
CA THR A 3 -10.00 -1.38 -3.01
C THR A 3 -9.42 0.01 -2.75
N GLN A 4 -10.22 0.95 -2.23
CA GLN A 4 -9.75 2.30 -1.89
C GLN A 4 -8.92 2.32 -0.60
N VAL A 5 -9.23 1.45 0.36
CA VAL A 5 -8.47 1.33 1.60
C VAL A 5 -7.07 0.85 1.31
N GLY A 6 -6.90 -0.09 0.39
CA GLY A 6 -5.61 -0.73 0.11
C GLY A 6 -4.47 0.21 -0.28
N ARG A 7 -4.75 1.48 -0.61
CA ARG A 7 -3.73 2.48 -0.91
C ARG A 7 -3.09 3.09 0.33
N TRP A 8 -3.84 3.24 1.42
CA TRP A 8 -3.36 3.95 2.61
C TRP A 8 -2.36 3.13 3.45
N PRO A 9 -2.56 1.83 3.68
CA PRO A 9 -1.56 0.99 4.33
C PRO A 9 -0.20 1.03 3.61
N ARG A 10 -0.18 1.12 2.27
CA ARG A 10 1.08 1.25 1.51
C ARG A 10 1.88 2.49 1.90
N THR A 11 1.22 3.58 2.29
CA THR A 11 1.91 4.82 2.71
C THR A 11 2.60 4.70 4.06
N ILE A 12 2.22 3.72 4.87
CA ILE A 12 2.90 3.37 6.13
C ILE A 12 3.74 2.09 5.96
N GLY A 13 4.12 1.77 4.71
CA GLY A 13 5.02 0.67 4.42
C GLY A 13 4.38 -0.71 4.36
N VAL A 14 3.05 -0.87 4.49
CA VAL A 14 2.41 -2.20 4.43
C VAL A 14 2.31 -2.68 2.98
N ASP A 15 2.68 -3.94 2.72
CA ASP A 15 2.52 -4.59 1.43
C ASP A 15 1.04 -4.92 1.21
N VAL A 16 0.39 -4.21 0.29
CA VAL A 16 -1.00 -4.48 -0.07
C VAL A 16 -1.11 -4.68 -1.57
N VAL A 17 -1.61 -5.84 -1.98
CA VAL A 17 -1.98 -6.12 -3.38
C VAL A 17 -3.48 -5.95 -3.55
N THR A 18 -3.89 -5.27 -4.62
CA THR A 18 -5.31 -5.20 -4.99
C THR A 18 -5.58 -6.32 -5.96
N TRP A 19 -6.49 -7.22 -5.61
CA TRP A 19 -6.92 -8.29 -6.52
C TRP A 19 -7.99 -7.79 -7.48
N ASN A 20 -7.83 -8.08 -8.78
CA ASN A 20 -8.83 -7.83 -9.79
C ASN A 20 -9.30 -9.18 -10.38
N PRO A 21 -10.61 -9.48 -10.41
CA PRO A 21 -11.13 -10.69 -11.04
C PRO A 21 -10.70 -10.89 -12.49
N ASP A 22 -10.42 -9.80 -13.20
CA ASP A 22 -9.96 -9.86 -14.59
C ASP A 22 -8.54 -10.41 -14.73
N ASP A 23 -7.71 -10.34 -13.68
CA ASP A 23 -6.33 -10.84 -13.69
C ASP A 23 -6.28 -12.38 -13.84
N VAL A 24 -7.40 -13.05 -13.61
CA VAL A 24 -7.53 -14.52 -13.69
C VAL A 24 -8.45 -14.97 -14.82
N LYS A 25 -8.78 -14.08 -15.77
CA LYS A 25 -9.46 -14.44 -17.03
C LYS A 25 -8.61 -15.47 -17.79
N GLY A 26 -9.04 -16.73 -17.77
CA GLY A 26 -8.31 -17.87 -18.33
C GLY A 26 -7.83 -18.91 -17.31
N SER A 27 -8.04 -18.66 -16.01
CA SER A 27 -7.83 -19.67 -14.97
C SER A 27 -8.77 -20.86 -15.16
N ARG A 28 -8.30 -22.07 -14.83
CA ARG A 28 -9.10 -23.31 -14.84
C ARG A 28 -10.23 -23.29 -13.81
N SER A 29 -10.11 -22.46 -12.76
CA SER A 29 -11.16 -22.31 -11.75
C SER A 29 -12.31 -21.46 -12.27
N ARG A 30 -13.55 -21.95 -12.08
CA ARG A 30 -14.77 -21.18 -12.37
C ARG A 30 -15.13 -20.18 -11.27
N ASP A 31 -14.50 -20.27 -10.11
CA ASP A 31 -14.68 -19.32 -9.00
C ASP A 31 -13.43 -18.43 -8.86
N PRO A 32 -13.52 -17.15 -9.28
CA PRO A 32 -12.45 -16.18 -9.10
C PRO A 32 -12.02 -15.98 -7.64
N LYS A 33 -12.95 -16.11 -6.67
CA LYS A 33 -12.62 -15.96 -5.24
C LYS A 33 -11.72 -17.08 -4.75
N SER A 34 -11.92 -18.31 -5.22
CA SER A 34 -11.00 -19.42 -4.91
C SER A 34 -9.59 -19.16 -5.42
N VAL A 35 -9.45 -18.53 -6.61
CA VAL A 35 -8.13 -18.19 -7.15
C VAL A 35 -7.46 -17.10 -6.30
N MET A 36 -8.22 -16.07 -5.89
CA MET A 36 -7.75 -15.03 -4.97
C MET A 36 -7.26 -15.64 -3.64
N LEU A 37 -8.10 -16.48 -3.01
CA LEU A 37 -7.79 -17.12 -1.72
C LEU A 37 -6.55 -18.01 -1.81
N ALA A 38 -6.43 -18.80 -2.89
CA ALA A 38 -5.25 -19.63 -3.13
C ALA A 38 -3.98 -18.80 -3.34
N SER A 39 -4.06 -17.68 -4.07
CA SER A 39 -2.92 -16.78 -4.25
C SER A 39 -2.51 -16.12 -2.93
N ALA A 40 -3.49 -15.69 -2.12
CA ALA A 40 -3.23 -15.12 -0.81
C ALA A 40 -2.55 -16.14 0.11
N ALA A 41 -3.06 -17.38 0.17
CA ALA A 41 -2.45 -18.45 0.96
C ALA A 41 -1.02 -18.78 0.51
N ARG A 42 -0.77 -18.85 -0.81
CA ARG A 42 0.58 -19.11 -1.36
C ARG A 42 1.58 -18.02 -1.02
N GLU A 43 1.13 -16.79 -0.89
CA GLU A 43 1.97 -15.61 -0.61
C GLU A 43 1.95 -15.20 0.88
N ASP A 44 1.36 -16.02 1.75
CA ASP A 44 1.19 -15.76 3.19
C ASP A 44 0.52 -14.40 3.47
N ARG A 45 -0.56 -14.10 2.73
CA ARG A 45 -1.30 -12.83 2.81
C ARG A 45 -2.64 -12.99 3.51
N ILE A 46 -3.03 -11.93 4.21
CA ILE A 46 -4.38 -11.79 4.79
C ILE A 46 -5.31 -11.12 3.77
N VAL A 47 -6.47 -11.74 3.51
CA VAL A 47 -7.48 -11.16 2.63
C VAL A 47 -8.34 -10.17 3.41
N LEU A 48 -8.25 -8.89 3.06
CA LEU A 48 -9.18 -7.86 3.53
C LEU A 48 -10.45 -7.89 2.69
N THR A 49 -11.61 -8.05 3.32
CA THR A 49 -12.89 -8.19 2.61
C THR A 49 -14.05 -7.53 3.37
N ARG A 50 -15.16 -7.24 2.66
CA ARG A 50 -16.47 -6.90 3.26
C ARG A 50 -17.46 -8.06 3.18
N ASP A 51 -17.08 -9.13 2.49
CA ASP A 51 -17.89 -10.34 2.35
C ASP A 51 -17.77 -11.17 3.63
N THR A 52 -18.80 -11.09 4.48
CA THR A 52 -18.89 -11.84 5.74
C THR A 52 -18.98 -13.36 5.53
N GLY A 53 -19.35 -13.82 4.33
CA GLY A 53 -19.39 -15.23 3.99
C GLY A 53 -18.04 -15.81 3.54
N LEU A 54 -17.08 -14.96 3.17
CA LEU A 54 -15.78 -15.40 2.67
C LEU A 54 -14.99 -16.25 3.68
N PRO A 55 -14.89 -15.86 4.97
CA PRO A 55 -14.14 -16.66 5.97
C PRO A 55 -14.75 -18.03 6.23
N SER A 56 -16.06 -18.21 5.98
CA SER A 56 -16.77 -19.47 6.22
C SER A 56 -16.57 -20.51 5.11
N ARG A 57 -15.86 -20.15 4.03
CA ARG A 57 -15.61 -21.08 2.93
C ARG A 57 -14.55 -22.11 3.33
N ARG A 58 -14.67 -23.32 2.77
CA ARG A 58 -13.69 -24.40 3.01
C ARG A 58 -12.30 -24.11 2.48
N ASP A 59 -12.18 -23.27 1.45
CA ASP A 59 -10.93 -22.83 0.84
C ASP A 59 -10.43 -21.48 1.40
N ALA A 60 -11.06 -20.97 2.46
CA ALA A 60 -10.63 -19.73 3.09
C ALA A 60 -9.31 -19.93 3.85
N GLY A 61 -8.34 -19.05 3.58
CA GLY A 61 -7.17 -18.84 4.42
C GLY A 61 -7.41 -17.70 5.41
N ALA A 62 -6.34 -17.01 5.81
CA ALA A 62 -6.44 -15.84 6.67
C ALA A 62 -7.27 -14.74 6.00
N CYS A 63 -8.40 -14.39 6.61
CA CYS A 63 -9.29 -13.34 6.15
C CYS A 63 -9.60 -12.39 7.30
N PHE A 64 -9.70 -11.10 7.00
CA PHE A 64 -10.19 -10.09 7.93
C PHE A 64 -11.37 -9.34 7.29
N VAL A 65 -12.52 -9.42 7.95
CA VAL A 65 -13.76 -8.81 7.48
C VAL A 65 -13.87 -7.41 8.08
N LEU A 66 -13.84 -6.41 7.22
CA LEU A 66 -14.04 -5.02 7.58
C LEU A 66 -15.47 -4.78 8.02
N SER A 67 -15.64 -4.04 9.10
CA SER A 67 -16.93 -3.77 9.75
C SER A 67 -17.67 -2.55 9.19
N ASP A 68 -16.97 -1.57 8.62
CA ASP A 68 -17.54 -0.32 8.09
C ASP A 68 -17.45 -0.23 6.55
N ASP A 69 -18.20 0.68 5.90
CA ASP A 69 -18.10 0.99 4.47
C ASP A 69 -17.22 2.22 4.19
N GLU A 70 -17.01 3.05 5.20
CA GLU A 70 -16.23 4.26 5.12
C GLU A 70 -14.74 3.95 5.13
N CYS A 71 -14.04 4.34 4.06
CA CYS A 71 -12.62 4.05 3.84
C CYS A 71 -11.74 4.45 5.03
N TYR A 72 -12.03 5.58 5.66
CA TYR A 72 -11.26 6.04 6.82
C TYR A 72 -11.43 5.15 8.05
N LYS A 73 -12.64 4.69 8.32
CA LYS A 73 -12.91 3.77 9.43
C LYS A 73 -12.33 2.40 9.15
N GLN A 74 -12.43 1.91 7.91
CA GLN A 74 -11.78 0.67 7.48
C GLN A 74 -10.26 0.73 7.66
N PHE A 75 -9.59 1.84 7.30
CA PHE A 75 -8.16 1.97 7.52
C PHE A 75 -7.80 2.01 9.01
N ARG A 76 -8.60 2.70 9.84
CA ARG A 76 -8.40 2.72 11.29
C ARG A 76 -8.56 1.31 11.89
N GLU A 77 -9.56 0.57 11.43
CA GLU A 77 -9.82 -0.82 11.81
C GLU A 77 -8.62 -1.73 11.48
N VAL A 78 -8.11 -1.67 10.26
CA VAL A 78 -6.90 -2.40 9.84
C VAL A 78 -5.70 -2.06 10.73
N LYS A 79 -5.47 -0.77 11.00
CA LYS A 79 -4.35 -0.37 11.86
C LYS A 79 -4.46 -0.91 13.28
N LEU A 80 -5.65 -0.88 13.86
CA LEU A 80 -5.89 -1.39 15.21
C LEU A 80 -5.73 -2.91 15.27
N GLN A 81 -6.33 -3.61 14.32
CA GLN A 81 -6.32 -5.07 14.30
C GLN A 81 -4.91 -5.65 14.15
N PHE A 82 -4.09 -5.04 13.29
CA PHE A 82 -2.76 -5.55 12.95
C PHE A 82 -1.63 -4.80 13.67
N GLY A 83 -1.93 -3.97 14.68
CA GLY A 83 -0.89 -3.28 15.45
C GLY A 83 -0.05 -2.28 14.64
N LEU A 84 -0.60 -1.71 13.57
CA LEU A 84 0.13 -0.83 12.64
C LEU A 84 0.14 0.64 13.10
N LEU A 85 -0.28 0.92 14.34
CA LEU A 85 -0.30 2.28 14.89
C LEU A 85 1.12 2.80 15.16
N ASP A 86 2.01 1.92 15.58
CA ASP A 86 3.39 2.25 15.94
C ASP A 86 4.36 2.07 14.76
N GLN A 87 3.90 1.45 13.67
CA GLN A 87 4.67 1.23 12.44
C GLN A 87 4.71 2.43 11.49
N VAL A 88 4.41 3.65 11.97
CA VAL A 88 4.69 4.88 11.20
C VAL A 88 6.19 5.19 11.28
N ASP A 89 7.01 4.18 10.98
CA ASP A 89 8.44 4.35 10.87
C ASP A 89 8.70 4.82 9.44
N ALA A 90 9.21 6.03 9.29
CA ALA A 90 9.46 6.68 8.00
C ALA A 90 10.51 5.96 7.13
N ARG A 91 10.94 4.75 7.52
CA ARG A 91 11.99 3.94 6.92
C ARG A 91 11.51 3.05 5.78
N SER A 92 10.22 2.71 5.71
CA SER A 92 9.66 1.99 4.56
C SER A 92 8.34 2.62 4.12
N SER A 93 8.30 3.07 2.87
CA SER A 93 7.08 3.52 2.21
C SER A 93 6.92 2.71 0.95
N ARG A 94 5.67 2.36 0.61
CA ARG A 94 5.33 1.71 -0.66
C ARG A 94 4.52 2.65 -1.52
N CYS A 95 4.63 2.47 -2.82
CA CYS A 95 3.92 3.28 -3.78
C CYS A 95 2.42 3.06 -3.60
N ALA A 96 1.69 4.09 -3.17
CA ALA A 96 0.23 4.06 -3.04
C ALA A 96 -0.49 3.61 -4.34
N ARG A 97 0.16 3.74 -5.52
CA ARG A 97 -0.37 3.27 -6.81
C ARG A 97 -0.05 1.80 -7.09
N CYS A 98 1.24 1.43 -7.17
CA CYS A 98 1.68 0.11 -7.64
C CYS A 98 2.31 -0.78 -6.58
N ASN A 99 2.37 -0.35 -5.32
CA ASN A 99 2.88 -1.10 -4.17
C ASN A 99 4.40 -1.35 -4.12
N THR A 100 5.14 -1.00 -5.17
CA THR A 100 6.61 -1.02 -5.18
C THR A 100 7.21 -0.17 -4.05
N ASP A 101 8.27 -0.65 -3.41
CA ASP A 101 9.07 0.05 -2.39
C ASP A 101 10.33 0.73 -2.95
N ALA A 102 10.63 0.54 -4.24
CA ALA A 102 11.71 1.21 -4.95
C ALA A 102 11.33 2.64 -5.40
N PHE A 103 12.15 3.61 -4.97
CA PHE A 103 12.03 5.01 -5.30
C PHE A 103 13.40 5.63 -5.61
N SER A 104 13.46 6.35 -6.73
CA SER A 104 14.63 7.15 -7.09
C SER A 104 14.43 8.61 -6.67
N PRO A 105 15.46 9.28 -6.09
CA PRO A 105 15.40 10.71 -5.84
C PRO A 105 15.27 11.47 -7.15
N MET A 106 14.55 12.59 -7.11
CA MET A 106 14.31 13.46 -8.27
C MET A 106 14.53 14.91 -7.86
N ASP A 107 15.20 15.68 -8.71
CA ASP A 107 15.36 17.12 -8.50
C ASP A 107 14.04 17.87 -8.74
N ALA A 108 13.93 19.06 -8.15
CA ALA A 108 12.70 19.84 -8.18
C ALA A 108 12.32 20.33 -9.59
N GLU A 109 13.30 20.56 -10.46
CA GLU A 109 13.06 21.05 -11.82
C GLU A 109 12.46 19.94 -12.69
N SER A 110 13.09 18.77 -12.71
CA SER A 110 12.59 17.56 -13.37
C SER A 110 11.20 17.17 -12.87
N ALA A 111 10.98 17.22 -11.56
CA ALA A 111 9.68 16.91 -10.96
C ALA A 111 8.60 17.90 -11.43
N ARG A 112 8.90 19.21 -11.40
CA ARG A 112 7.98 20.23 -11.88
C ARG A 112 7.68 20.03 -13.35
N THR A 113 8.66 19.78 -14.21
CA THR A 113 8.43 19.56 -15.66
C THR A 113 7.47 18.40 -15.93
N LYS A 114 7.56 17.31 -15.15
CA LYS A 114 6.67 16.14 -15.28
C LYS A 114 5.30 16.30 -14.61
N MET A 115 5.13 17.26 -13.70
CA MET A 115 3.85 17.53 -13.04
C MET A 115 2.89 18.31 -13.93
N SER A 116 1.59 18.01 -13.82
CA SER A 116 0.56 18.86 -14.43
C SER A 116 0.53 20.25 -13.79
N GLU A 117 0.08 21.26 -14.53
CA GLU A 117 0.04 22.63 -14.03
C GLU A 117 -0.81 22.77 -12.75
N ARG A 118 -1.91 22.03 -12.67
CA ARG A 118 -2.75 21.95 -11.46
C ARG A 118 -1.99 21.43 -10.25
N LEU A 119 -1.10 20.44 -10.43
CA LEU A 119 -0.27 19.91 -9.35
C LEU A 119 0.82 20.90 -8.96
N ARG A 120 1.48 21.56 -9.92
CA ARG A 120 2.50 22.59 -9.64
C ARG A 120 1.96 23.71 -8.73
N LYS A 121 0.70 24.13 -8.92
CA LYS A 121 0.03 25.15 -8.09
C LYS A 121 -0.26 24.67 -6.66
N LYS A 122 -0.32 23.36 -6.42
CA LYS A 122 -0.60 22.76 -5.10
C LYS A 122 0.66 22.38 -4.32
N VAL A 123 1.80 22.26 -5.00
CA VAL A 123 3.08 21.93 -4.38
C VAL A 123 3.78 23.23 -3.99
N PRO A 124 4.04 23.49 -2.70
CA PRO A 124 4.73 24.70 -2.27
C PRO A 124 6.07 24.88 -3.00
N ALA A 125 6.43 26.13 -3.29
CA ALA A 125 7.72 26.45 -3.91
C ALA A 125 8.92 25.94 -3.07
N SER A 126 8.75 25.87 -1.75
CA SER A 126 9.76 25.42 -0.78
C SER A 126 10.05 23.92 -0.78
N VAL A 127 9.26 23.10 -1.50
CA VAL A 127 9.53 21.67 -1.60
C VAL A 127 10.77 21.45 -2.48
N ALA A 128 11.85 20.98 -1.87
CA ALA A 128 13.12 20.71 -2.56
C ALA A 128 13.38 19.22 -2.84
N ARG A 129 12.69 18.31 -2.13
CA ARG A 129 12.92 16.87 -2.23
C ARG A 129 11.73 16.17 -2.88
N PHE A 130 12.02 15.48 -3.98
CA PHE A 130 11.06 14.66 -4.71
C PHE A 130 11.61 13.25 -4.88
N TRP A 131 10.68 12.32 -5.05
CA TRP A 131 10.97 10.92 -5.36
C TRP A 131 10.06 10.48 -6.49
N ALA A 132 10.58 9.65 -7.39
CA ALA A 132 9.78 8.96 -8.38
C ALA A 132 9.72 7.47 -8.03
N CYS A 133 8.54 6.89 -8.11
CA CYS A 133 8.39 5.44 -8.00
C CYS A 133 8.97 4.75 -9.24
N ASP A 134 9.85 3.78 -9.04
CA ASP A 134 10.53 3.08 -10.14
C ASP A 134 9.59 2.14 -10.90
N GLY A 135 8.49 1.70 -10.28
CA GLY A 135 7.50 0.82 -10.90
C GLY A 135 6.47 1.54 -11.78
N CYS A 136 6.00 2.73 -11.40
CA CYS A 136 4.90 3.41 -12.11
C CYS A 136 5.14 4.89 -12.44
N GLY A 137 6.33 5.42 -12.13
CA GLY A 137 6.73 6.80 -12.40
C GLY A 137 5.99 7.87 -11.59
N ARG A 138 5.19 7.48 -10.60
CA ARG A 138 4.45 8.44 -9.77
C ARG A 138 5.43 9.28 -8.94
N ILE A 139 5.22 10.59 -8.95
CA ILE A 139 6.04 11.55 -8.21
C ILE A 139 5.46 11.77 -6.81
N TYR A 140 6.33 11.71 -5.81
CA TYR A 140 6.08 11.94 -4.39
C TYR A 140 6.99 13.06 -3.89
N TRP A 141 6.57 13.72 -2.82
CA TRP A 141 7.33 14.80 -2.19
C TRP A 141 7.00 14.89 -0.70
N GLY A 142 7.90 15.51 0.06
CA GLY A 142 7.68 15.78 1.47
C GLY A 142 6.56 16.80 1.66
N GLY A 143 5.44 16.38 2.26
CA GLY A 143 4.38 17.28 2.68
C GLY A 143 4.73 18.03 3.98
N PRO A 144 3.87 18.94 4.48
CA PRO A 144 4.11 19.69 5.72
C PRO A 144 4.33 18.83 6.97
N LYS A 145 3.84 17.58 6.95
CA LYS A 145 4.01 16.57 8.02
C LYS A 145 5.12 15.55 7.73
N TYR A 146 5.88 15.73 6.65
CA TYR A 146 7.02 14.88 6.34
C TYR A 146 8.20 15.29 7.22
N ALA A 147 8.54 14.45 8.19
CA ALA A 147 9.82 14.51 8.88
C ALA A 147 10.76 13.53 8.17
N PRO A 148 11.88 13.98 7.56
CA PRO A 148 12.88 13.05 7.06
C PRO A 148 13.46 12.27 8.25
N SER A 149 13.41 10.94 8.21
CA SER A 149 14.24 10.13 9.09
C SER A 149 15.70 10.38 8.71
N VAL A 150 16.46 10.96 9.64
CA VAL A 150 17.88 11.23 9.44
C VAL A 150 18.58 9.87 9.42
N SER A 151 19.25 9.56 8.31
CA SER A 151 20.07 8.36 8.13
C SER A 151 21.20 8.37 9.15
N SER A 152 21.03 7.64 10.25
CA SER A 152 22.10 7.21 11.14
C SER A 152 22.29 5.72 10.87
N GLY A 153 23.47 5.34 10.37
CA GLY A 153 23.76 4.01 9.86
C GLY A 153 23.51 2.91 10.90
N ALA A 154 22.40 2.21 10.75
CA ALA A 154 22.15 0.94 11.43
C ALA A 154 22.03 -0.14 10.35
N GLU A 155 22.91 -1.13 10.44
CA GLU A 155 22.94 -2.32 9.60
C GLU A 155 21.56 -2.99 9.53
N PRO A 156 21.21 -3.66 8.41
CA PRO A 156 19.99 -4.43 8.33
C PRO A 156 20.09 -5.62 9.28
N THR A 157 19.38 -5.57 10.40
CA THR A 157 19.11 -6.76 11.22
C THR A 157 18.38 -7.78 10.35
N PRO A 158 18.95 -8.97 10.10
CA PRO A 158 18.22 -10.07 9.52
C PRO A 158 17.28 -10.63 10.60
N ASP A 159 16.12 -11.11 10.16
CA ASP A 159 15.05 -11.68 10.98
C ASP A 159 14.19 -10.69 11.78
N GLY A 160 13.02 -10.42 11.20
CA GLY A 160 11.91 -9.79 11.89
C GLY A 160 10.64 -9.99 11.09
N ARG A 161 10.13 -11.23 11.10
CA ARG A 161 8.74 -11.53 10.72
C ARG A 161 7.82 -10.53 11.42
N VAL A 162 7.10 -9.73 10.64
CA VAL A 162 5.86 -9.10 11.09
C VAL A 162 4.85 -9.30 9.97
N VAL A 163 3.74 -9.91 10.36
CA VAL A 163 2.55 -10.35 9.64
C VAL A 163 1.97 -9.30 8.70
#